data_AF-F3PQC9-F1
#
_entry.id   AF-F3PQC9-F1
#
_cell.length_a   1.000
_cell.length_b   1.000
_cell.length_c   1.000
_cell.angle_alpha   90.00
_cell.angle_beta   90.00
_cell.angle_gamma   90.00
#
_symmetry.space_group_name_H-M   'P 1'
#
loop_
_entity.id
_entity.type
_entity.pdbx_description
1 polymer ?
#
loop_
_entity_poly.entity_id
_entity_poly.type
_entity_poly.pdbx_seq_one_letter_code
_entity_poly.pdbx_strand_id
1 'polypeptide(L)' 'MKKNRSKIIGCSYALRVKDIVRIYDEYSRSGLSNREILRRYIWPKYHICEKTFYNIINASADPRIIARQQEMRAQLTLF' A
#
# COMPACT_ATOMS: atom_id res chain seq x y z
N MET A 1 -7.51 12.52 -35.81
CA MET A 1 -7.16 12.87 -34.41
C MET A 1 -6.89 11.59 -33.62
N LYS A 2 -5.63 11.26 -33.31
CA LYS A 2 -5.29 10.11 -32.48
C LYS A 2 -5.75 10.40 -31.04
N LYS A 3 -6.77 9.69 -30.57
CA LYS A 3 -7.22 9.78 -29.16
C LYS A 3 -6.10 9.19 -28.29
N ASN A 4 -5.26 10.04 -27.71
CA ASN A 4 -4.35 9.65 -26.63
C ASN A 4 -5.22 9.23 -25.45
N ARG A 5 -5.60 7.95 -25.38
CA ARG A 5 -6.19 7.38 -24.16
C ARG A 5 -5.08 7.45 -23.12
N SER A 6 -5.04 8.52 -22.35
CA SER A 6 -4.23 8.58 -21.12
C SER A 6 -4.55 7.31 -20.34
N LYS A 7 -3.58 6.40 -20.26
CA LYS A 7 -3.75 5.11 -19.59
C LYS A 7 -4.12 5.46 -18.16
N ILE A 8 -5.37 5.25 -17.76
CA ILE A 8 -5.81 5.40 -16.38
C ILE A 8 -5.11 4.27 -15.63
N ILE A 9 -3.89 4.52 -15.17
CA ILE A 9 -3.12 3.56 -14.41
C ILE A 9 -3.72 3.60 -13.01
N GLY A 10 -4.47 2.54 -12.68
CA GLY A 10 -5.16 2.42 -11.40
C GLY A 10 -4.19 2.57 -10.23
N CYS A 11 -4.49 3.50 -9.33
CA CYS A 11 -3.71 3.73 -8.10
C CYS A 11 -4.19 2.88 -6.91
N SER A 12 -5.15 1.97 -7.12
CA SER A 12 -5.74 1.11 -6.09
C SER A 12 -4.69 0.26 -5.37
N TYR A 13 -3.70 -0.27 -6.10
CA TYR A 13 -2.62 -1.04 -5.51
C TYR A 13 -1.73 -0.19 -4.61
N ALA A 14 -1.29 1.00 -5.07
CA ALA A 14 -0.45 1.89 -4.28
C ALA A 14 -1.15 2.36 -3.00
N LEU A 15 -2.46 2.61 -3.05
CA LEU A 15 -3.29 2.91 -1.89
C LEU A 15 -3.38 1.74 -0.92
N ARG A 16 -3.61 0.52 -1.43
CA ARG A 16 -3.67 -0.69 -0.61
C ARG A 16 -2.35 -0.96 0.10
N VAL A 17 -1.22 -0.78 -0.59
CA VAL A 17 0.13 -0.89 0.01
C VAL A 17 0.28 0.13 1.14
N LYS A 18 -0.08 1.41 0.90
CA LYS A 18 0.01 2.46 1.91
C LYS A 18 -0.82 2.17 3.17
N ASP A 19 -2.05 1.67 2.99
CA ASP A 19 -2.94 1.35 4.13
C ASP A 19 -2.40 0.20 4.97
N ILE A 20 -1.95 -0.89 4.31
CA ILE A 20 -1.37 -2.06 4.97
C ILE A 20 -0.08 -1.69 5.72
N VAL A 21 0.80 -0.89 5.09
CA VAL A 21 2.06 -0.45 5.70
C VAL A 21 1.79 0.46 6.90
N ARG A 22 0.76 1.32 6.83
CA ARG A 22 0.36 2.17 7.96
C ARG A 22 -0.10 1.34 9.16
N ILE A 23 -0.98 0.35 8.93
CA ILE A 23 -1.43 -0.60 9.95
C ILE A 23 -0.22 -1.33 10.55
N TYR A 24 0.70 -1.80 9.71
CA TYR A 24 1.90 -2.49 10.16
C TYR A 24 2.80 -1.60 11.03
N ASP A 25 3.07 -0.36 10.64
CA ASP A 25 3.93 0.57 11.41
C ASP A 25 3.32 0.94 12.77
N GLU A 26 2.00 1.05 12.84
CA GLU A 26 1.29 1.34 14.09
C GLU A 26 1.44 0.19 15.10
N TYR A 27 1.23 -1.04 14.66
CA TYR A 27 1.25 -2.22 15.55
C TYR A 27 2.64 -2.83 15.76
N SER A 28 3.61 -2.57 14.87
CA SER A 28 5.00 -3.00 15.07
C SER A 28 5.61 -2.33 16.31
N ARG A 29 5.23 -1.08 16.59
CA ARG A 29 5.66 -0.32 17.77
C ARG A 29 5.08 -0.86 19.08
N SER A 30 3.98 -1.62 19.02
CA SER A 30 3.35 -2.25 20.17
C SER A 30 3.99 -3.59 20.58
N GLY A 31 5.01 -4.07 19.86
CA GLY A 31 5.71 -5.32 20.16
C GLY A 31 4.97 -6.60 19.74
N LEU A 32 3.96 -6.48 18.87
CA LEU A 32 3.24 -7.64 18.34
C LEU A 32 4.05 -8.35 17.26
N SER A 33 3.93 -9.68 17.18
CA SER A 33 4.57 -10.44 16.10
C SER A 33 3.90 -10.17 14.75
N ASN A 34 4.66 -10.20 13.66
CA ASN A 34 4.16 -9.97 12.30
C ASN A 34 2.95 -10.85 11.96
N ARG A 35 2.97 -12.11 12.40
CA ARG A 35 1.90 -13.08 12.17
C ARG A 35 0.62 -12.74 12.97
N GLU A 36 0.80 -12.20 14.17
CA GLU A 36 -0.31 -11.72 15.01
C GLU A 36 -0.94 -10.46 14.41
N ILE A 37 -0.12 -9.51 13.94
CA ILE A 37 -0.58 -8.29 13.25
C ILE A 37 -1.37 -8.66 12.00
N LEU A 38 -0.86 -9.60 11.20
CA LEU A 38 -1.53 -10.12 10.02
C LEU A 38 -2.89 -10.71 10.37
N ARG A 39 -2.97 -11.60 11.37
CA ARG A 39 -4.23 -12.26 11.75
C ARG A 39 -5.26 -11.30 12.34
N ARG A 40 -4.84 -10.38 13.21
CA ARG A 40 -5.77 -9.53 13.98
C ARG A 40 -6.25 -8.32 13.18
N TYR A 41 -5.38 -7.68 12.38
CA TYR A 41 -5.70 -6.39 11.76
C TYR A 41 -5.83 -6.44 10.25
N ILE A 42 -5.01 -7.26 9.57
CA ILE A 42 -4.91 -7.21 8.11
C ILE A 42 -5.82 -8.26 7.45
N TRP A 43 -5.84 -9.48 7.99
CA TRP A 43 -6.65 -10.59 7.49
C TRP A 43 -8.15 -10.27 7.42
N PRO A 44 -8.82 -9.73 8.47
CA PRO A 44 -10.26 -9.45 8.41
C PRO A 44 -10.65 -8.40 7.37
N LYS A 45 -9.73 -7.51 6.98
CA LYS A 45 -10.00 -6.44 6.01
C LYS A 45 -9.63 -6.82 4.58
N TYR A 46 -8.55 -7.57 4.40
CA TYR A 46 -7.92 -7.77 3.09
C TYR A 46 -7.86 -9.22 2.62
N HIS A 47 -8.10 -10.20 3.50
CA HIS A 47 -8.05 -11.64 3.23
C HIS A 47 -6.80 -12.06 2.46
N ILE A 48 -5.63 -11.58 2.91
CA ILE A 48 -4.34 -11.91 2.29
C ILE A 48 -3.60 -12.98 3.08
N CYS A 49 -2.78 -13.75 2.37
CA CYS A 49 -1.85 -14.68 2.97
C CYS A 49 -0.54 -13.99 3.37
N GLU A 50 0.23 -14.65 4.23
CA GLU A 50 1.47 -14.11 4.80
C GLU A 50 2.52 -13.78 3.74
N LYS A 51 2.64 -14.61 2.70
CA LYS A 51 3.53 -14.34 1.56
C LYS A 51 3.17 -13.03 0.86
N THR A 52 1.88 -12.77 0.64
CA THR A 52 1.40 -11.54 0.02
C THR A 52 1.65 -10.34 0.92
N PHE A 53 1.51 -10.51 2.24
CA PHE A 53 1.82 -9.47 3.21
C PHE A 53 3.28 -9.02 3.13
N TYR A 54 4.24 -9.96 3.16
CA TYR A 54 5.66 -9.62 3.02
C TYR A 54 6.00 -9.04 1.64
N ASN A 55 5.38 -9.54 0.57
CA ASN A 55 5.54 -8.95 -0.76
C ASN A 55 5.06 -7.49 -0.80
N ILE A 56 3.96 -7.16 -0.12
CA ILE A 56 3.43 -5.79 -0.05
C ILE A 56 4.37 -4.89 0.76
N ILE A 57 4.90 -5.37 1.89
CA ILE A 57 5.89 -4.61 2.66
C ILE A 57 7.14 -4.37 1.82
N ASN A 58 7.65 -5.38 1.12
CA ASN A 58 8.82 -5.22 0.25
C ASN A 58 8.53 -4.27 -0.91
N ALA A 59 7.34 -4.35 -1.52
CA ALA A 59 6.90 -3.44 -2.56
C ALA A 59 6.75 -1.99 -2.06
N SER A 60 6.53 -1.77 -0.76
CA SER A 60 6.48 -0.42 -0.20
C SER A 60 7.83 0.29 -0.21
N ALA A 61 8.92 -0.47 -0.20
CA ALA A 61 10.28 0.04 -0.34
C ALA A 61 10.72 0.21 -1.82
N ASP A 62 9.89 -0.22 -2.78
CA ASP A 62 10.20 -0.07 -4.21
C ASP A 62 10.07 1.42 -4.61
N PRO A 63 11.11 2.01 -5.24
CA PRO A 63 11.11 3.42 -5.64
C PRO A 63 9.94 3.78 -6.57
N ARG A 64 9.41 2.82 -7.36
CA ARG A 64 8.26 3.03 -8.24
C ARG A 64 6.98 3.29 -7.45
N ILE A 65 6.77 2.56 -6.36
CA ILE A 65 5.59 2.71 -5.50
C ILE A 65 5.70 4.00 -4.69
N ILE A 66 6.90 4.34 -4.21
CA ILE A 66 7.17 5.58 -3.49
C ILE A 66 6.88 6.79 -4.39
N ALA A 67 7.41 6.81 -5.62
CA ALA A 67 7.16 7.86 -6.60
C ALA A 67 5.65 8.02 -6.87
N ARG A 68 4.94 6.91 -7.06
CA ARG A 68 3.48 6.89 -7.24
C ARG A 68 2.73 7.50 -6.05
N GLN A 69 3.14 7.16 -4.83
CA GLN A 69 2.53 7.69 -3.61
C GLN A 69 2.79 9.19 -3.44
N GLN A 70 3.97 9.68 -3.86
CA GLN A 70 4.29 11.10 -3.86
C GLN A 70 3.49 11.88 -4.92
N GLU A 71 3.41 11.36 -6.16
CA GLU A 71 2.56 11.94 -7.22
C GLU A 71 1.11 12.09 -6.75
N MET A 72 0.56 11.06 -6.11
CA MET A 72 -0.80 11.10 -5.56
C MET A 72 -0.96 12.14 -4.45
N ARG A 73 0.03 12.28 -3.56
CA ARG A 73 0.01 13.31 -2.52
C ARG A 73 0.03 14.71 -3.13
N ALA A 74 0.90 14.93 -4.12
CA ALA A 74 1.02 16.19 -4.83
C ALA A 74 -0.30 16.60 -5.53
N GLN A 75 -1.00 15.64 -6.14
CA GLN A 75 -2.31 15.86 -6.75
C GLN A 75 -3.38 16.30 -5.74
N LEU A 76 -3.33 15.80 -4.50
CA LEU A 76 -4.30 16.15 -3.45
C LEU A 76 -4.03 17.51 -2.81
N THR A 77 -2.79 18.00 -2.84
CA THR A 77 -2.38 19.31 -2.29
C THR A 77 -2.54 20.47 -3.26
N LEU A 78 -2.93 20.21 -4.50
CA LEU A 78 -3.12 21.21 -5.56
C LEU A 78 -4.50 21.91 -5.50
N PHE A 79 -5.29 21.61 -4.47
CA PHE A 79 -6.57 22.25 -4.13
C PHE A 79 -6.47 22.88 -2.74
#